data_AF-A0A9D6A9N2-F1
#
_entry.id   AF-A0A9D6A9N2-F1
#
_cell.length_a   1.000
_cell.length_b   1.000
_cell.length_c   1.000
_cell.angle_alpha   90.00
_cell.angle_beta   90.00
_cell.angle_gamma   90.00
#
_symmetry.space_group_name_H-M   'P 1'
#
loop_
_entity.id
_entity.type
_entity.pdbx_description
1 polymer ?
#
loop_
_entity_poly.entity_id
_entity_poly.type
_entity_poly.pdbx_seq_one_letter_code
_entity_poly.pdbx_strand_id
1 'polypeptide(L)'
;MFNEEYILELLSGKLSTKGYSCIVNSISAMVHRYQWKKNIIVSGNTNMDWSDDDIQELVQQFFEWITTNEKLKYISKVPYEYLSYYFSQMFISFVSTKIKEEQQKLGISYHRCEELVREICIESYANIKLSGKNYVSLGDTLKEKRIDDLSDIIKYMPRYVIKETTKHFKPLVKTVVDDILVDTDDFVSMDALIKSVYQLLDQSSLPGYEQPDEALQGNDEEDYSPYVKMILSNVTKEEANLYLDYLFGDENIVSLSDLAKKYNMPKSTVHSKVMNFKQKIFTTYIPKNEEDGISFLKNLANSLDEIVK
;
A
#
# COMPACT_ATOMS: atom_id res chain seq x y z
N MET A 1 -1.03 -9.13 -26.94
CA MET A 1 -2.34 -8.61 -27.41
C MET A 1 -3.29 -9.77 -27.48
N PHE A 2 -4.57 -9.55 -27.24
CA PHE A 2 -5.57 -10.62 -27.25
C PHE A 2 -5.79 -11.12 -28.68
N ASN A 3 -5.98 -12.42 -28.85
CA ASN A 3 -6.32 -13.00 -30.15
C ASN A 3 -7.84 -12.89 -30.37
N GLU A 4 -8.22 -12.31 -31.50
CA GLU A 4 -9.59 -12.01 -31.89
C GLU A 4 -10.47 -13.28 -31.95
N GLU A 5 -9.93 -14.41 -32.39
CA GLU A 5 -10.66 -15.69 -32.46
C GLU A 5 -11.13 -16.13 -31.07
N TYR A 6 -10.27 -16.03 -30.06
CA TYR A 6 -10.61 -16.42 -28.69
C TYR A 6 -11.51 -15.40 -27.99
N ILE A 7 -11.47 -14.13 -28.41
CA ILE A 7 -12.48 -13.14 -27.98
C ILE A 7 -13.86 -13.55 -28.52
N LEU A 8 -13.96 -13.94 -29.79
CA LEU A 8 -15.22 -14.42 -30.36
C LEU A 8 -15.72 -15.70 -29.67
N GLU A 9 -14.82 -16.63 -29.30
CA GLU A 9 -15.19 -17.80 -28.49
C GLU A 9 -15.79 -17.39 -27.15
N LEU A 10 -15.16 -16.45 -26.44
CA LEU A 10 -15.68 -15.89 -25.18
C LEU A 10 -17.08 -15.29 -25.36
N LEU A 11 -17.28 -14.49 -26.42
CA LEU A 11 -18.57 -13.86 -26.73
C LEU A 11 -19.66 -14.86 -27.07
N SER A 12 -19.29 -16.00 -27.64
CA SER A 12 -20.22 -17.09 -27.94
C SER A 12 -20.59 -17.94 -26.71
N GLY A 13 -19.98 -17.67 -25.55
CA GLY A 13 -20.15 -18.47 -24.33
C GLY A 13 -19.49 -19.85 -24.40
N LYS A 14 -18.61 -20.08 -25.38
CA LYS A 14 -17.95 -21.37 -25.64
C LYS A 14 -16.42 -21.23 -25.64
N LEU A 15 -15.90 -20.54 -24.64
CA LEU A 15 -14.45 -20.35 -24.50
C LEU A 15 -13.74 -21.70 -24.34
N SER A 16 -12.87 -22.05 -25.27
CA SER A 16 -12.06 -23.26 -25.17
C SER A 16 -10.99 -23.11 -24.09
N THR A 17 -10.49 -24.22 -23.55
CA THR A 17 -9.35 -24.21 -22.60
C THR A 17 -8.13 -23.52 -23.21
N LYS A 18 -7.89 -23.74 -24.50
CA LYS A 18 -6.81 -23.08 -25.24
C LYS A 18 -7.03 -21.57 -25.35
N GLY A 19 -8.25 -21.14 -25.63
CA GLY A 19 -8.63 -19.74 -25.68
C GLY A 19 -8.47 -19.06 -24.31
N TYR A 20 -8.92 -19.72 -23.24
CA TYR A 20 -8.72 -19.25 -21.87
C TYR A 20 -7.23 -19.08 -21.55
N SER A 21 -6.39 -20.09 -21.78
CA SER A 21 -4.95 -19.98 -21.56
C SER A 21 -4.31 -18.86 -22.38
N CYS A 22 -4.77 -18.60 -23.61
CA CYS A 22 -4.28 -17.49 -24.41
C CYS A 22 -4.64 -16.12 -23.83
N ILE A 23 -5.85 -15.98 -23.28
CA ILE A 23 -6.29 -14.77 -22.56
C ILE A 23 -5.47 -14.58 -21.29
N VAL A 24 -5.29 -15.63 -20.49
CA VAL A 24 -4.44 -15.60 -19.27
C VAL A 24 -3.02 -15.15 -19.61
N ASN A 25 -2.39 -15.74 -20.63
CA ASN A 25 -1.05 -15.36 -21.07
C ASN A 25 -0.98 -13.91 -21.57
N SER A 26 -2.03 -13.44 -22.25
CA SER A 26 -2.12 -12.05 -22.72
C SER A 26 -2.21 -11.07 -21.55
N ILE A 27 -2.98 -11.41 -20.52
CA ILE A 27 -3.11 -10.62 -19.29
C ILE A 27 -1.79 -10.65 -18.50
N SER A 28 -1.18 -11.82 -18.30
CA SER A 28 0.15 -11.96 -17.68
C SER A 28 1.18 -11.05 -18.36
N ALA A 29 1.26 -11.10 -19.69
CA ALA A 29 2.17 -10.25 -20.45
C ALA A 29 1.91 -8.75 -20.24
N MET A 30 0.65 -8.32 -20.13
CA MET A 30 0.29 -6.93 -19.84
C MET A 30 0.68 -6.54 -18.42
N VAL A 31 0.36 -7.37 -17.43
CA VAL A 31 0.70 -7.15 -16.02
C VAL A 31 2.20 -6.94 -15.85
N HIS A 32 3.03 -7.83 -16.43
CA HIS A 32 4.48 -7.71 -16.37
C HIS A 32 5.02 -6.52 -17.17
N ARG A 33 4.46 -6.24 -18.36
CA ARG A 33 4.88 -5.11 -19.20
C ARG A 33 4.63 -3.76 -18.53
N TYR A 34 3.50 -3.59 -17.87
CA TYR A 34 3.13 -2.34 -17.19
C TYR A 34 3.56 -2.29 -15.72
N GLN A 35 4.23 -3.33 -15.22
CA GLN A 35 4.69 -3.46 -13.83
C GLN A 35 3.59 -3.18 -12.80
N TRP A 36 2.37 -3.58 -13.10
CA TRP A 36 1.26 -3.40 -12.15
C TRP A 36 1.53 -4.18 -10.87
N LYS A 37 1.36 -3.53 -9.72
CA LYS A 37 1.62 -4.15 -8.42
C LYS A 37 0.37 -4.86 -7.92
N LYS A 38 0.56 -6.09 -7.41
CA LYS A 38 -0.53 -6.98 -7.00
C LYS A 38 -1.41 -6.38 -5.91
N ASN A 39 -0.80 -5.73 -4.91
CA ASN A 39 -1.49 -5.07 -3.79
C ASN A 39 -2.45 -3.95 -4.21
N ILE A 40 -2.37 -3.43 -5.43
CA ILE A 40 -3.25 -2.37 -5.94
C ILE A 40 -4.44 -2.96 -6.73
N ILE A 41 -4.43 -4.27 -7.01
CA ILE A 41 -5.40 -4.92 -7.89
C ILE A 41 -6.14 -6.06 -7.21
N VAL A 42 -5.49 -6.80 -6.31
CA VAL A 42 -6.08 -7.90 -5.52
C VAL A 42 -5.90 -7.57 -4.03
N SER A 43 -6.99 -7.20 -3.36
CA SER A 43 -6.99 -6.81 -1.95
C SER A 43 -6.58 -7.97 -1.04
N GLY A 44 -5.77 -7.71 -0.02
CA GLY A 44 -5.48 -8.67 1.06
C GLY A 44 -4.23 -9.54 0.88
N ASN A 45 -3.40 -9.29 -0.14
CA ASN A 45 -2.15 -10.02 -0.33
C ASN A 45 -0.92 -9.12 -0.10
N THR A 46 -0.04 -9.53 0.81
CA THR A 46 1.21 -8.81 1.14
C THR A 46 2.31 -9.04 0.10
N ASN A 47 2.15 -10.03 -0.78
CA ASN A 47 3.11 -10.30 -1.83
C ASN A 47 3.00 -9.26 -2.95
N MET A 48 4.11 -8.62 -3.30
CA MET A 48 4.16 -7.66 -4.41
C MET A 48 4.26 -8.33 -5.78
N ASP A 49 4.69 -9.59 -5.81
CA ASP A 49 4.93 -10.35 -7.04
C ASP A 49 3.69 -11.16 -7.44
N TRP A 50 3.49 -11.28 -8.75
CA TRP A 50 2.40 -12.05 -9.34
C TRP A 50 2.80 -13.53 -9.45
N SER A 51 1.96 -14.42 -8.92
CA SER A 51 1.98 -15.84 -9.25
C SER A 51 1.02 -16.16 -10.40
N ASP A 52 1.16 -17.34 -10.99
CA ASP A 52 0.27 -17.81 -12.05
C ASP A 52 -1.19 -17.91 -11.58
N ASP A 53 -1.40 -18.31 -10.31
CA ASP A 53 -2.74 -18.40 -9.70
C ASP A 53 -3.36 -17.00 -9.54
N ASP A 54 -2.56 -15.99 -9.17
CA ASP A 54 -3.03 -14.61 -9.05
C ASP A 54 -3.46 -14.03 -10.39
N ILE A 55 -2.74 -14.35 -11.47
CA ILE A 55 -3.12 -13.93 -12.81
C ILE A 55 -4.44 -14.60 -13.23
N GLN A 56 -4.64 -15.87 -12.89
CA GLN A 56 -5.92 -16.55 -13.16
C GLN A 56 -7.06 -15.91 -12.38
N GLU A 57 -6.85 -15.58 -11.11
CA GLU A 57 -7.85 -14.87 -10.31
C GLU A 57 -8.19 -13.50 -10.92
N LEU A 58 -7.18 -12.74 -11.35
CA LEU A 58 -7.38 -11.46 -12.03
C LEU A 58 -8.23 -11.60 -13.30
N VAL A 59 -7.99 -12.66 -14.08
CA VAL A 59 -8.78 -12.97 -15.28
C VAL A 59 -10.24 -13.25 -14.92
N GLN A 60 -10.49 -14.01 -13.84
CA GLN A 60 -11.85 -14.30 -13.38
C GLN A 60 -12.57 -13.03 -12.91
N GLN A 61 -11.91 -12.20 -12.11
CA GLN A 61 -12.48 -10.92 -11.67
C GLN A 61 -12.77 -9.99 -12.86
N PHE A 62 -11.90 -9.98 -13.88
CA PHE A 62 -12.14 -9.25 -15.11
C PHE A 62 -13.37 -9.78 -15.86
N PHE A 63 -13.53 -11.10 -15.97
CA PHE A 63 -14.71 -11.73 -16.60
C PHE A 63 -16.01 -11.44 -15.86
N GLU A 64 -15.98 -11.46 -14.54
CA GLU A 64 -17.11 -11.04 -13.73
C GLU A 64 -17.44 -9.56 -13.99
N TRP A 65 -16.44 -8.69 -13.97
CA TRP A 65 -16.63 -7.25 -14.18
C TRP A 65 -17.19 -6.91 -15.57
N ILE A 66 -16.70 -7.52 -16.65
CA ILE A 66 -17.24 -7.27 -18.01
C ILE A 66 -18.67 -7.77 -18.16
N THR A 67 -19.05 -8.83 -17.44
CA THR A 67 -20.39 -9.41 -17.47
C THR A 67 -21.36 -8.55 -16.66
N THR A 68 -21.02 -8.24 -15.40
CA THR A 68 -21.84 -7.44 -14.49
C THR A 68 -22.08 -6.02 -15.00
N ASN A 69 -21.09 -5.42 -15.66
CA ASN A 69 -21.21 -4.06 -16.21
C ASN A 69 -21.69 -4.02 -17.68
N GLU A 70 -22.18 -5.14 -18.22
CA GLU A 70 -22.65 -5.29 -19.61
C GLU A 70 -21.66 -4.76 -20.67
N LYS A 71 -20.34 -4.83 -20.42
CA LYS A 71 -19.31 -4.25 -21.30
C LYS A 71 -19.26 -4.90 -22.68
N LEU A 72 -19.74 -6.14 -22.77
CA LEU A 72 -19.78 -6.93 -24.01
C LEU A 72 -21.01 -6.64 -24.89
N LYS A 73 -21.99 -5.84 -24.42
CA LYS A 73 -23.28 -5.64 -25.12
C LYS A 73 -23.17 -5.11 -26.55
N TYR A 74 -22.18 -4.25 -26.82
CA TYR A 74 -21.98 -3.63 -28.13
C TYR A 74 -20.74 -4.12 -28.85
N ILE A 75 -20.03 -5.10 -28.29
CA ILE A 75 -18.76 -5.55 -28.84
C ILE A 75 -18.95 -6.27 -30.19
N SER A 76 -20.13 -6.84 -30.43
CA SER A 76 -20.52 -7.40 -31.73
C SER A 76 -20.67 -6.37 -32.85
N LYS A 77 -20.75 -5.07 -32.51
CA LYS A 77 -20.76 -3.95 -33.48
C LYS A 77 -19.35 -3.46 -33.81
N VAL A 78 -18.33 -3.93 -33.10
CA VAL A 78 -16.94 -3.54 -33.31
C VAL A 78 -16.40 -4.34 -34.51
N PRO A 79 -15.75 -3.69 -35.49
CA PRO A 79 -15.13 -4.42 -36.60
C PRO A 79 -14.06 -5.37 -36.07
N TYR A 80 -13.92 -6.53 -36.71
CA TYR A 80 -13.03 -7.61 -36.29
C TYR A 80 -11.60 -7.13 -35.98
N GLU A 81 -11.05 -6.27 -36.85
CA GLU A 81 -9.69 -5.70 -36.75
C GLU A 81 -9.45 -4.88 -35.47
N TYR A 82 -10.52 -4.32 -34.89
CA TYR A 82 -10.44 -3.52 -33.67
C TYR A 82 -10.79 -4.30 -32.41
N LEU A 83 -11.22 -5.56 -32.54
CA LEU A 83 -11.74 -6.35 -31.43
C LEU A 83 -10.70 -6.52 -30.32
N SER A 84 -9.46 -6.87 -30.68
CA SER A 84 -8.34 -7.00 -29.73
C SER A 84 -8.02 -5.69 -29.02
N TYR A 85 -8.05 -4.57 -29.74
CA TYR A 85 -7.82 -3.24 -29.17
C TYR A 85 -8.91 -2.88 -28.14
N TYR A 86 -10.19 -3.02 -28.50
CA TYR A 86 -11.30 -2.73 -27.59
C TYR A 86 -11.27 -3.61 -26.35
N PHE A 87 -10.99 -4.91 -26.52
CA PHE A 87 -10.89 -5.84 -25.40
C PHE A 87 -9.72 -5.49 -24.47
N SER A 88 -8.59 -5.04 -25.03
CA SER A 88 -7.47 -4.49 -24.26
C SER A 88 -7.86 -3.24 -23.47
N GLN A 89 -8.61 -2.32 -24.09
CA GLN A 89 -9.10 -1.11 -23.41
C GLN A 89 -10.08 -1.45 -22.27
N MET A 90 -10.93 -2.47 -22.44
CA MET A 90 -11.81 -2.94 -21.37
C MET A 90 -10.99 -3.45 -20.18
N PHE A 91 -9.94 -4.23 -20.43
CA PHE A 91 -9.06 -4.73 -19.37
C PHE A 91 -8.31 -3.60 -18.65
N ILE A 92 -7.79 -2.62 -19.39
CA ILE A 92 -7.14 -1.43 -18.81
C ILE A 92 -8.15 -0.64 -17.95
N SER A 93 -9.39 -0.48 -18.42
CA SER A 93 -10.45 0.20 -17.67
C SER A 93 -10.80 -0.55 -16.38
N PHE A 94 -10.83 -1.88 -16.42
CA PHE A 94 -11.06 -2.72 -15.24
C PHE A 94 -9.96 -2.49 -14.20
N VAL A 95 -8.69 -2.60 -14.60
CA VAL A 95 -7.54 -2.37 -13.71
C VAL A 95 -7.55 -0.96 -13.13
N SER A 96 -7.84 0.06 -13.94
CA SER A 96 -7.98 1.44 -13.44
C SER A 96 -9.10 1.59 -12.40
N THR A 97 -10.19 0.84 -12.53
CA THR A 97 -11.30 0.86 -11.58
C THR A 97 -10.88 0.21 -10.26
N LYS A 98 -10.23 -0.95 -10.31
CA LYS A 98 -9.68 -1.63 -9.14
C LYS A 98 -8.67 -0.77 -8.38
N ILE A 99 -7.76 -0.11 -9.09
CA ILE A 99 -6.80 0.82 -8.48
C ILE A 99 -7.51 1.97 -7.75
N LYS A 100 -8.58 2.52 -8.34
CA LYS A 100 -9.36 3.58 -7.70
C LYS A 100 -10.10 3.09 -6.46
N GLU A 101 -10.69 1.89 -6.51
CA GLU A 101 -11.36 1.28 -5.36
C GLU A 101 -10.40 1.08 -4.18
N GLU A 102 -9.20 0.53 -4.45
CA GLU A 102 -8.18 0.34 -3.42
C GLU A 102 -7.62 1.68 -2.89
N GLN A 103 -7.41 2.66 -3.75
CA GLN A 103 -7.04 4.01 -3.32
C GLN A 103 -8.11 4.66 -2.45
N GLN A 104 -9.39 4.44 -2.74
CA GLN A 104 -10.48 4.97 -1.93
C GLN A 104 -10.60 4.29 -0.57
N LYS A 105 -10.25 3.00 -0.46
CA LYS A 105 -10.18 2.27 0.83
C LYS A 105 -9.08 2.81 1.75
N LEU A 106 -7.92 3.16 1.21
CA LEU A 106 -6.81 3.75 1.97
C LEU A 106 -7.05 5.24 2.32
N GLY A 107 -8.10 5.86 1.78
CA GLY A 107 -8.43 7.27 2.03
C GLY A 107 -7.71 8.25 1.09
N ILE A 108 -7.59 9.50 1.52
CA ILE A 108 -6.90 10.54 0.74
C ILE A 108 -5.41 10.53 1.05
N SER A 109 -4.53 10.60 0.04
CA SER A 109 -3.08 10.71 0.30
C SER A 109 -2.73 12.04 0.98
N TYR A 110 -1.67 12.05 1.80
CA TYR A 110 -1.24 13.26 2.51
C TYR A 110 -1.00 14.44 1.56
N HIS A 111 -0.28 14.23 0.46
CA HIS A 111 -0.02 15.27 -0.53
C HIS A 111 -1.32 15.83 -1.13
N ARG A 112 -2.30 14.96 -1.45
CA ARG A 112 -3.57 15.41 -2.01
C ARG A 112 -4.42 16.14 -0.97
N CYS A 113 -4.37 15.72 0.29
CA CYS A 113 -4.99 16.41 1.41
C CYS A 113 -4.39 17.79 1.60
N GLU A 114 -3.06 17.90 1.58
CA GLU A 114 -2.33 19.18 1.66
C GLU A 114 -2.77 20.14 0.55
N GLU A 115 -2.78 19.70 -0.71
CA GLU A 115 -3.22 20.52 -1.84
C GLU A 115 -4.64 21.06 -1.64
N LEU A 116 -5.58 20.19 -1.26
CA LEU A 116 -6.98 20.57 -1.07
C LEU A 116 -7.16 21.50 0.13
N VAL A 117 -6.49 21.24 1.26
CA VAL A 117 -6.57 22.13 2.42
C VAL A 117 -6.03 23.51 2.06
N ARG A 118 -4.88 23.60 1.39
CA ARG A 118 -4.32 24.89 0.95
C ARG A 118 -5.25 25.62 -0.02
N GLU A 119 -5.81 24.91 -1.01
CA GLU A 119 -6.77 25.47 -1.98
C GLU A 119 -8.01 26.04 -1.27
N ILE A 120 -8.64 25.25 -0.39
CA ILE A 120 -9.85 25.66 0.34
C ILE A 120 -9.54 26.82 1.30
N CYS A 121 -8.40 26.78 2.00
CA CYS A 121 -7.96 27.83 2.90
C CYS A 121 -7.78 29.18 2.19
N ILE A 122 -7.17 29.17 0.99
CA ILE A 122 -6.98 30.37 0.16
C ILE A 122 -8.31 30.90 -0.36
N GLU A 123 -9.24 30.02 -0.76
CA GLU A 123 -10.51 30.40 -1.36
C GLU A 123 -11.55 30.92 -0.36
N SER A 124 -11.59 30.35 0.86
CA SER A 124 -12.75 30.49 1.77
C SER A 124 -12.46 31.13 3.13
N TYR A 125 -11.20 31.37 3.50
CA TYR A 125 -10.83 31.77 4.87
C TYR A 125 -9.83 32.93 4.93
N ALA A 126 -9.73 33.57 6.09
CA ALA A 126 -8.77 34.64 6.33
C ALA A 126 -7.37 34.03 6.52
N ASN A 127 -6.38 34.54 5.78
CA ASN A 127 -5.00 34.04 5.80
C ASN A 127 -4.04 35.14 6.22
N ILE A 128 -3.19 34.87 7.22
CA ILE A 128 -2.15 35.80 7.67
C ILE A 128 -0.78 35.14 7.60
N LYS A 129 0.18 35.84 7.00
CA LYS A 129 1.60 35.48 7.01
C LYS A 129 2.31 36.20 8.15
N LEU A 130 2.80 35.45 9.13
CA LEU A 130 3.56 35.98 10.26
C LEU A 130 4.81 35.14 10.47
N SER A 131 5.97 35.79 10.50
CA SER A 131 7.28 35.14 10.74
C SER A 131 7.56 33.93 9.85
N GLY A 132 7.12 33.97 8.58
CA GLY A 132 7.30 32.88 7.61
C GLY A 132 6.28 31.73 7.70
N LYS A 133 5.37 31.75 8.68
CA LYS A 133 4.28 30.76 8.83
C LYS A 133 2.94 31.33 8.35
N ASN A 134 2.11 30.47 7.78
CA ASN A 134 0.75 30.81 7.35
C ASN A 134 -0.24 30.39 8.42
N TYR A 135 -1.09 31.31 8.85
CA TYR A 135 -2.18 31.07 9.80
C TYR A 135 -3.53 31.29 9.13
N VAL A 136 -4.52 30.46 9.49
CA VAL A 136 -5.88 30.45 8.92
C VAL A 136 -6.91 30.61 10.04
N SER A 137 -8.00 31.34 9.78
CA SER A 137 -9.14 31.47 10.68
C SER A 137 -10.47 31.62 9.93
N LEU A 138 -11.58 31.36 10.63
CA LEU A 138 -12.96 31.50 10.13
C LEU A 138 -13.40 32.96 9.87
N GLY A 139 -12.61 33.96 10.30
CA GLY A 139 -12.95 35.37 10.11
C GLY A 139 -11.82 36.35 10.49
N ASP A 140 -12.00 37.61 10.10
CA ASP A 140 -11.02 38.72 10.20
C ASP A 140 -10.79 39.28 11.62
N THR A 141 -11.31 38.61 12.64
CA THR A 141 -11.22 39.13 14.01
C THR A 141 -9.78 39.10 14.53
N LEU A 142 -9.41 40.17 15.24
CA LEU A 142 -8.15 40.38 15.97
C LEU A 142 -7.97 39.32 17.08
N LYS A 143 -7.77 38.07 16.70
CA LYS A 143 -7.54 36.96 17.63
C LYS A 143 -6.06 36.88 17.99
N GLU A 144 -5.78 36.97 19.28
CA GLU A 144 -4.40 37.04 19.80
C GLU A 144 -3.73 35.67 19.92
N LYS A 145 -4.54 34.61 20.04
CA LYS A 145 -4.04 33.27 20.32
C LYS A 145 -3.77 32.52 19.01
N ARG A 146 -2.61 31.88 18.96
CA ARG A 146 -2.11 31.15 17.80
C ARG A 146 -1.90 29.71 18.20
N ILE A 147 -2.46 28.81 17.40
CA ILE A 147 -2.47 27.39 17.68
C ILE A 147 -1.57 26.71 16.64
N ASP A 148 -0.43 26.23 17.12
CA ASP A 148 0.53 25.45 16.32
C ASP A 148 0.35 23.93 16.53
N ASP A 149 -0.45 23.51 17.52
CA ASP A 149 -0.77 22.11 17.78
C ASP A 149 -2.26 21.94 18.08
N LEU A 150 -2.90 21.02 17.37
CA LEU A 150 -4.33 20.71 17.46
C LEU A 150 -4.60 19.33 18.07
N SER A 151 -3.57 18.63 18.56
CA SER A 151 -3.67 17.24 19.02
C SER A 151 -4.75 17.03 20.09
N ASP A 152 -4.88 17.97 21.04
CA ASP A 152 -5.88 17.91 22.11
C ASP A 152 -7.32 18.09 21.63
N ILE A 153 -7.52 18.85 20.54
CA ILE A 153 -8.84 19.12 19.95
C ILE A 153 -9.28 17.92 19.09
N ILE A 154 -8.39 17.43 18.23
CA ILE A 154 -8.63 16.31 17.33
C ILE A 154 -9.01 15.04 18.09
N LYS A 155 -8.43 14.83 19.29
CA LYS A 155 -8.66 13.65 20.12
C LYS A 155 -10.14 13.40 20.40
N TYR A 156 -10.95 14.46 20.47
CA TYR A 156 -12.37 14.37 20.80
C TYR A 156 -13.28 14.58 19.58
N MET A 157 -12.72 14.87 18.40
CA MET A 157 -13.49 15.03 17.17
C MET A 157 -13.87 13.68 16.56
N PRO A 158 -15.09 13.57 15.99
CA PRO A 158 -15.48 12.40 15.24
C PRO A 158 -14.63 12.27 13.97
N ARG A 159 -14.17 11.06 13.67
CA ARG A 159 -13.49 10.76 12.41
C ARG A 159 -14.48 10.74 11.24
N TYR A 160 -13.99 11.13 10.07
CA TYR A 160 -14.79 11.25 8.86
C TYR A 160 -14.63 10.01 7.98
N VAL A 161 -15.74 9.32 7.73
CA VAL A 161 -15.76 8.14 6.85
C VAL A 161 -15.90 8.59 5.40
N ILE A 162 -14.88 8.32 4.57
CA ILE A 162 -14.97 8.48 3.11
C ILE A 162 -15.65 7.24 2.56
N LYS A 163 -16.88 7.41 2.06
CA LYS A 163 -17.63 6.32 1.41
C LYS A 163 -17.00 6.02 0.04
N GLU A 164 -17.09 4.77 -0.42
CA GLU A 164 -16.66 4.32 -1.76
C GLU A 164 -17.34 5.13 -2.90
N THR A 165 -18.53 5.68 -2.63
CA THR A 165 -19.28 6.52 -3.57
C THR A 165 -18.77 7.97 -3.68
N THR A 166 -17.79 8.36 -2.87
CA THR A 166 -17.27 9.73 -2.82
C THR A 166 -16.41 10.03 -4.06
N LYS A 167 -16.98 10.76 -5.02
CA LYS A 167 -16.27 11.14 -6.27
C LYS A 167 -15.32 12.33 -6.10
N HIS A 168 -15.60 13.21 -5.15
CA HIS A 168 -14.82 14.44 -4.93
C HIS A 168 -14.52 14.61 -3.45
N PHE A 169 -13.23 14.75 -3.12
CA PHE A 169 -12.77 14.93 -1.74
C PHE A 169 -12.88 16.38 -1.27
N LYS A 170 -12.87 17.38 -2.17
CA LYS A 170 -12.88 18.81 -1.82
C LYS A 170 -14.04 19.20 -0.87
N PRO A 171 -15.31 18.78 -1.10
CA PRO A 171 -16.40 19.10 -0.17
C PRO A 171 -16.22 18.47 1.22
N LEU A 172 -15.71 17.24 1.27
CA LEU A 172 -15.48 16.53 2.53
C LEU A 172 -14.35 17.20 3.32
N VAL A 173 -13.22 17.48 2.67
CA VAL A 173 -12.09 18.20 3.27
C VAL A 173 -12.53 19.57 3.79
N LYS A 174 -13.39 20.28 3.05
CA LYS A 174 -13.95 21.56 3.48
C LYS A 174 -14.73 21.43 4.79
N THR A 175 -15.60 20.42 4.91
CA THR A 175 -16.33 20.17 6.16
C THR A 175 -15.40 19.91 7.34
N VAL A 176 -14.34 19.12 7.16
CA VAL A 176 -13.36 18.87 8.23
C VAL A 176 -12.64 20.16 8.64
N VAL A 177 -12.24 20.99 7.66
CA VAL A 177 -11.60 22.28 7.92
C VAL A 177 -12.54 23.22 8.67
N ASP A 178 -13.82 23.30 8.25
CA ASP A 178 -14.84 24.10 8.93
C ASP A 178 -14.96 23.68 10.40
N ASP A 179 -15.13 22.39 10.68
CA ASP A 179 -15.31 21.88 12.03
C ASP A 179 -14.09 22.15 12.94
N ILE A 180 -12.87 22.00 12.42
CA ILE A 180 -11.64 22.32 13.18
C ILE A 180 -11.57 23.82 13.50
N LEU A 181 -11.87 24.67 12.53
CA LEU A 181 -11.79 26.12 12.71
C LEU A 181 -12.92 26.65 13.61
N VAL A 182 -14.09 26.01 13.60
CA VAL A 182 -15.21 26.34 14.51
C VAL A 182 -14.83 26.00 15.95
N ASP A 183 -14.23 24.84 16.19
CA ASP A 183 -13.91 24.37 17.55
C ASP A 183 -12.72 25.10 18.17
N THR A 184 -11.74 25.48 17.34
CA THR A 184 -10.58 26.27 17.81
C THR A 184 -10.94 27.71 18.10
N ASP A 185 -11.84 28.30 17.29
CA ASP A 185 -12.18 29.72 17.31
C ASP A 185 -10.93 30.64 17.40
N ASP A 186 -9.81 30.27 16.75
CA ASP A 186 -8.53 30.99 16.82
C ASP A 186 -7.71 30.84 15.52
N PHE A 187 -6.54 31.51 15.43
CA PHE A 187 -5.63 31.35 14.28
C PHE A 187 -4.86 30.04 14.37
N VAL A 188 -5.07 29.18 13.39
CA VAL A 188 -4.43 27.85 13.31
C VAL A 188 -3.32 27.87 12.27
N SER A 189 -2.15 27.32 12.62
CA SER A 189 -1.07 27.10 11.66
C SER A 189 -1.53 26.17 10.53
N MET A 190 -1.25 26.54 9.28
CA MET A 190 -1.58 25.73 8.11
C MET A 190 -1.04 24.30 8.20
N ASP A 191 0.18 24.13 8.71
CA ASP A 191 0.81 22.81 8.81
C ASP A 191 0.12 21.94 9.88
N ALA A 192 -0.29 22.55 10.99
CA ALA A 192 -1.08 21.89 12.02
C ALA A 192 -2.45 21.48 11.47
N LEU A 193 -3.11 22.39 10.73
CA LEU A 193 -4.40 22.13 10.09
C LEU A 193 -4.32 20.97 9.10
N ILE A 194 -3.32 20.94 8.20
CA ILE A 194 -3.11 19.86 7.22
C ILE A 194 -2.96 18.51 7.93
N LYS A 195 -2.09 18.45 8.94
CA LYS A 195 -1.84 17.22 9.71
C LYS A 195 -3.12 16.72 10.39
N SER A 196 -3.91 17.65 10.94
CA SER A 196 -5.16 17.37 11.66
C SER A 196 -6.26 16.86 10.74
N VAL A 197 -6.45 17.53 9.61
CA VAL A 197 -7.44 17.13 8.59
C VAL A 197 -7.10 15.75 8.04
N TYR A 198 -5.82 15.48 7.77
CA TYR A 198 -5.37 14.17 7.34
C TYR A 198 -5.69 13.09 8.38
N GLN A 199 -5.35 13.31 9.66
CA GLN A 199 -5.60 12.36 10.74
C GLN A 199 -7.09 12.05 10.93
N LEU A 200 -7.97 13.03 10.73
CA LEU A 200 -9.42 12.85 10.84
C LEU A 200 -10.05 12.12 9.64
N LEU A 201 -9.41 12.20 8.47
CA LEU A 201 -9.83 11.52 7.24
C LEU A 201 -9.17 10.16 7.04
N ASP A 202 -8.12 9.85 7.82
CA ASP A 202 -7.43 8.58 7.78
C ASP A 202 -8.33 7.45 8.30
N GLN A 203 -8.61 6.50 7.41
CA GLN A 203 -9.48 5.36 7.67
C GLN A 203 -8.76 4.13 8.19
N SER A 204 -7.43 4.13 8.19
CA SER A 204 -6.59 3.03 8.74
C SER A 204 -7.00 2.62 10.15
N SER A 205 -7.51 3.56 10.94
CA SER A 205 -7.80 3.39 12.37
C SER A 205 -9.30 3.40 12.71
N LEU A 206 -10.20 3.24 11.73
CA LEU A 206 -11.63 3.09 11.96
C LEU A 206 -12.01 1.62 12.27
N PRO A 207 -12.86 1.37 13.30
CA PRO A 207 -13.32 0.01 13.61
C PRO A 207 -14.20 -0.53 12.48
N GLY A 208 -13.74 -1.60 11.82
CA GLY A 208 -14.35 -2.20 10.63
C GLY A 208 -13.40 -2.31 9.43
N TYR A 209 -12.26 -1.62 9.47
CA TYR A 209 -11.12 -1.90 8.60
C TYR A 209 -10.22 -2.90 9.34
N GLU A 210 -10.38 -4.20 9.07
CA GLU A 210 -9.39 -5.20 9.48
C GLU A 210 -8.16 -5.05 8.58
N GLN A 211 -7.28 -4.11 8.90
CA GLN A 211 -5.88 -4.31 8.60
C GLN A 211 -5.35 -5.45 9.49
N PRO A 212 -4.53 -6.36 8.97
CA PRO A 212 -3.79 -7.27 9.81
C PRO A 212 -2.87 -6.42 10.72
N ASP A 213 -3.20 -6.40 12.01
CA ASP A 213 -2.45 -5.84 13.14
C ASP A 213 -1.41 -4.75 12.81
N GLU A 214 -1.88 -3.49 12.70
CA GLU A 214 -1.00 -2.34 12.93
C GLU A 214 -0.98 -2.03 14.44
N ALA A 215 0.03 -2.57 15.12
CA ALA A 215 0.37 -2.19 16.48
C ALA A 215 0.73 -0.69 16.51
N LEU A 216 -0.01 0.05 17.33
CA LEU A 216 0.22 1.42 17.78
C LEU A 216 1.71 1.80 17.78
N GLN A 217 2.08 2.82 17.01
CA GLN A 217 3.36 3.49 17.18
C GLN A 217 3.15 4.92 17.68
N GLY A 218 3.20 5.04 19.00
CA GLY A 218 3.56 6.27 19.69
C GLY A 218 5.03 6.20 20.13
N ASN A 219 5.76 7.27 19.82
CA ASN A 219 6.90 7.85 20.51
C ASN A 219 8.24 7.09 20.68
N ASP A 220 9.28 7.84 20.31
CA ASP A 220 10.60 8.01 20.93
C ASP A 220 11.57 6.82 20.92
N GLU A 221 12.69 7.02 20.20
CA GLU A 221 13.89 6.16 20.08
C GLU A 221 13.57 4.69 19.74
N GLU A 222 13.70 4.32 18.45
CA GLU A 222 13.42 2.97 17.95
C GLU A 222 14.33 1.91 18.61
N ASP A 223 13.88 1.38 19.75
CA ASP A 223 14.46 0.20 20.38
C ASP A 223 14.00 -1.04 19.61
N TYR A 224 14.87 -1.57 18.76
CA TYR A 224 14.63 -2.79 17.98
C TYR A 224 14.78 -4.07 18.81
N SER A 225 15.20 -3.98 20.08
CA SER A 225 15.46 -5.11 20.97
C SER A 225 14.32 -6.14 21.08
N PRO A 226 13.02 -5.78 21.19
CA PRO A 226 11.96 -6.78 21.32
C PRO A 226 11.78 -7.60 20.04
N TYR A 227 11.87 -6.97 18.86
CA TYR A 227 11.73 -7.63 17.57
C TYR A 227 12.91 -8.55 17.28
N VAL A 228 14.13 -8.07 17.56
CA VAL A 228 15.36 -8.86 17.41
C VAL A 228 15.35 -10.07 18.35
N LYS A 229 14.96 -9.91 19.62
CA LYS A 229 14.82 -11.05 20.56
C LYS A 229 13.79 -12.08 20.08
N MET A 230 12.70 -11.64 19.48
CA MET A 230 11.66 -12.53 18.95
C MET A 230 12.17 -13.34 17.75
N ILE A 231 12.90 -12.70 16.82
CA ILE A 231 13.51 -13.38 15.65
C ILE A 231 14.57 -14.39 16.08
N LEU A 232 15.40 -14.01 17.06
CA LEU A 232 16.50 -14.83 17.56
C LEU A 232 16.06 -15.89 18.59
N SER A 233 14.77 -15.92 18.94
CA SER A 233 14.23 -16.96 19.82
C SER A 233 14.43 -18.34 19.18
N ASN A 234 15.11 -19.23 19.92
CA ASN A 234 15.46 -20.59 19.51
C ASN A 234 16.46 -20.69 18.33
N VAL A 235 17.25 -19.65 18.06
CA VAL A 235 18.37 -19.74 17.10
C VAL A 235 19.61 -20.32 17.77
N THR A 236 20.14 -21.42 17.24
CA THR A 236 21.39 -22.02 17.72
C THR A 236 22.63 -21.30 17.18
N LYS A 237 23.78 -21.50 17.84
CA LYS A 237 25.07 -20.90 17.42
C LYS A 237 25.47 -21.29 15.99
N GLU A 238 25.18 -22.52 15.57
CA GLU A 238 25.45 -23.00 14.21
C GLU A 238 24.52 -22.34 13.18
N GLU A 239 23.27 -22.09 13.54
CA GLU A 239 22.28 -21.40 12.69
C GLU A 239 22.56 -19.90 12.59
N ALA A 240 22.98 -19.26 13.68
CA ALA A 240 23.36 -17.84 13.66
C ALA A 240 24.52 -17.59 12.68
N ASN A 241 25.54 -18.46 12.70
CA ASN A 241 26.62 -18.45 11.72
C ASN A 241 26.11 -18.64 10.27
N LEU A 242 25.19 -19.59 10.06
CA LEU A 242 24.58 -19.82 8.75
C LEU A 242 23.81 -18.59 8.23
N TYR A 243 23.08 -17.89 9.10
CA TYR A 243 22.31 -16.70 8.73
C TYR A 243 23.18 -15.49 8.46
N LEU A 244 24.24 -15.29 9.25
CA LEU A 244 25.25 -14.25 9.00
C LEU A 244 25.92 -14.45 7.63
N ASP A 245 26.41 -15.66 7.36
CA ASP A 245 27.06 -15.99 6.09
C ASP A 245 26.15 -15.79 4.87
N TYR A 246 24.85 -16.09 5.00
CA TYR A 246 23.93 -16.04 3.87
C TYR A 246 23.29 -14.66 3.65
N LEU A 247 22.95 -13.93 4.72
CA LEU A 247 22.23 -12.65 4.64
C LEU A 247 23.14 -11.43 4.75
N PHE A 248 24.25 -11.56 5.47
CA PHE A 248 25.13 -10.44 5.85
C PHE A 248 26.60 -10.66 5.44
N GLY A 249 26.90 -11.73 4.69
CA GLY A 249 28.23 -12.04 4.19
C GLY A 249 28.69 -11.08 3.09
N ASP A 250 30.01 -10.84 3.03
CA ASP A 250 30.62 -9.98 2.01
C ASP A 250 30.37 -10.53 0.58
N GLU A 251 30.05 -9.60 -0.33
CA GLU A 251 29.79 -9.57 -1.80
C GLU A 251 29.99 -10.80 -2.72
N ASN A 252 30.50 -11.95 -2.27
CA ASN A 252 30.39 -13.21 -2.98
C ASN A 252 29.08 -13.90 -2.56
N ILE A 253 28.12 -13.96 -3.49
CA ILE A 253 26.87 -14.73 -3.35
C ILE A 253 27.23 -16.18 -3.03
N VAL A 254 27.31 -16.53 -1.73
CA VAL A 254 27.64 -17.89 -1.31
C VAL A 254 26.46 -18.76 -1.72
N SER A 255 26.70 -19.68 -2.65
CA SER A 255 25.61 -20.52 -3.13
C SER A 255 25.11 -21.40 -1.99
N LEU A 256 23.81 -21.70 -1.97
CA LEU A 256 23.23 -22.65 -0.99
C LEU A 256 23.95 -24.01 -0.99
N SER A 257 24.61 -24.36 -2.09
CA SER A 257 25.42 -25.57 -2.22
C SER A 257 26.75 -25.47 -1.45
N ASP A 258 27.35 -24.28 -1.38
CA ASP A 258 28.59 -24.04 -0.65
C ASP A 258 28.34 -23.93 0.86
N LEU A 259 27.22 -23.32 1.26
CA LEU A 259 26.75 -23.34 2.65
C LEU A 259 26.40 -24.76 3.13
N ALA A 260 25.72 -25.56 2.30
CA ALA A 260 25.44 -26.96 2.60
C ALA A 260 26.72 -27.78 2.87
N LYS A 261 27.79 -27.53 2.10
CA LYS A 261 29.11 -28.14 2.34
C LYS A 261 29.78 -27.60 3.59
N LYS A 262 29.75 -26.28 3.83
CA LYS A 262 30.41 -25.60 4.97
C LYS A 262 29.82 -26.05 6.32
N TYR A 263 28.50 -26.19 6.40
CA TYR A 263 27.79 -26.57 7.62
C TYR A 263 27.46 -28.07 7.71
N ASN A 264 27.91 -28.87 6.74
CA ASN A 264 27.63 -30.32 6.66
C ASN A 264 26.13 -30.67 6.78
N MET A 265 25.28 -29.93 6.06
CA MET A 265 23.83 -30.09 6.06
C MET A 265 23.29 -30.37 4.66
N PRO A 266 22.17 -31.11 4.52
CA PRO A 266 21.49 -31.24 3.23
C PRO A 266 21.07 -29.87 2.68
N LYS A 267 21.22 -29.67 1.37
CA LYS A 267 20.84 -28.41 0.69
C LYS A 267 19.37 -28.02 0.93
N SER A 268 18.47 -29.00 1.00
CA SER A 268 17.06 -28.79 1.32
C SER A 268 16.86 -28.25 2.74
N THR A 269 17.62 -28.75 3.71
CA THR A 269 17.59 -28.29 5.11
C THR A 269 18.12 -26.86 5.23
N VAL A 270 19.22 -26.53 4.55
CA VAL A 270 19.76 -25.16 4.51
C VAL A 270 18.74 -24.20 3.90
N HIS A 271 18.14 -24.58 2.77
CA HIS A 271 17.11 -23.78 2.11
C HIS A 271 15.90 -23.54 3.03
N SER A 272 15.40 -24.60 3.69
CA SER A 272 14.27 -24.48 4.61
C SER A 272 14.59 -23.59 5.81
N LYS A 273 15.77 -23.72 6.42
CA LYS A 273 16.18 -22.88 7.57
C LYS A 273 16.30 -21.40 7.19
N VAL A 274 16.95 -21.12 6.06
CA VAL A 274 17.11 -19.75 5.55
C VAL A 274 15.76 -19.11 5.18
N MET A 275 14.87 -19.86 4.52
CA MET A 275 13.56 -19.34 4.15
C MET A 275 12.68 -19.11 5.38
N ASN A 276 12.69 -20.03 6.35
CA ASN A 276 11.98 -19.85 7.61
C ASN A 276 12.52 -18.63 8.38
N PHE A 277 13.84 -18.39 8.35
CA PHE A 277 14.44 -17.22 8.99
C PHE A 277 14.07 -15.91 8.29
N LYS A 278 14.12 -15.87 6.95
CA LYS A 278 13.60 -14.74 6.15
C LYS A 278 12.14 -14.45 6.48
N GLN A 279 11.31 -15.49 6.50
CA GLN A 279 9.90 -15.35 6.83
C GLN A 279 9.71 -14.78 8.24
N LYS A 280 10.46 -15.27 9.24
CA LYS A 280 10.45 -14.69 10.60
C LYS A 280 10.80 -13.21 10.62
N ILE A 281 11.79 -12.78 9.84
CA ILE A 281 12.16 -11.36 9.73
C ILE A 281 10.97 -10.56 9.18
N PHE A 282 10.41 -10.99 8.05
CA PHE A 282 9.29 -10.29 7.38
C PHE A 282 8.00 -10.28 8.19
N THR A 283 7.75 -11.30 9.03
CA THR A 283 6.55 -11.35 9.86
C THR A 283 6.70 -10.59 11.18
N THR A 284 7.94 -10.33 11.63
CA THR A 284 8.19 -9.73 12.95
C THR A 284 8.34 -8.22 12.89
N TYR A 285 8.89 -7.69 11.79
CA TYR A 285 9.15 -6.26 11.67
C TYR A 285 8.83 -5.74 10.26
N ILE A 286 8.03 -4.68 10.20
CA ILE A 286 7.72 -3.95 8.96
C ILE A 286 8.36 -2.56 9.09
N PRO A 287 9.39 -2.25 8.27
CA PRO A 287 10.07 -0.97 8.37
C PRO A 287 9.18 0.17 7.86
N LYS A 288 9.27 1.33 8.52
CA LYS A 288 8.52 2.55 8.14
C LYS A 288 9.07 3.20 6.87
N ASN A 289 10.39 3.12 6.71
CA ASN A 289 11.12 3.68 5.59
C ASN A 289 12.42 2.89 5.37
N GLU A 290 13.17 3.24 4.33
CA GLU A 290 14.42 2.56 3.96
C GLU A 290 15.49 2.67 5.06
N GLU A 291 15.64 3.84 5.70
CA GLU A 291 16.65 4.08 6.74
C GLU A 291 16.38 3.28 8.02
N ASP A 292 15.12 3.15 8.39
CA ASP A 292 14.62 2.33 9.50
C ASP A 292 14.86 0.84 9.24
N GLY A 293 14.55 0.37 8.03
CA GLY A 293 14.85 -1.01 7.62
C GLY A 293 16.35 -1.34 7.66
N ILE A 294 17.20 -0.42 7.24
CA ILE A 294 18.66 -0.57 7.32
C ILE A 294 19.12 -0.63 8.77
N SER A 295 18.57 0.21 9.65
CA SER A 295 18.93 0.28 11.07
C SER A 295 18.51 -0.97 11.84
N PHE A 296 17.31 -1.49 11.54
CA PHE A 296 16.83 -2.77 12.05
C PHE A 296 17.71 -3.95 11.61
N LEU A 297 18.06 -4.04 10.32
CA LEU A 297 18.92 -5.12 9.79
C LEU A 297 20.33 -5.07 10.39
N LYS A 298 20.89 -3.87 10.61
CA LYS A 298 22.18 -3.71 11.30
C LYS A 298 22.12 -4.22 12.74
N ASN A 299 21.05 -3.91 13.48
CA ASN A 299 20.87 -4.41 14.85
C ASN A 299 20.66 -5.92 14.89
N LEU A 300 19.92 -6.49 13.94
CA LEU A 300 19.76 -7.94 13.82
C LEU A 300 21.11 -8.63 13.53
N ALA A 301 21.93 -8.08 12.63
CA ALA A 301 23.26 -8.59 12.34
C ALA A 301 24.16 -8.55 13.59
N ASN A 302 24.19 -7.41 14.31
CA ASN A 302 24.95 -7.27 15.55
C ASN A 302 24.53 -8.29 16.62
N SER A 303 23.23 -8.53 16.79
CA SER A 303 22.74 -9.52 17.76
C SER A 303 22.98 -10.98 17.32
N LEU A 304 23.04 -11.27 16.03
CA LEU A 304 23.51 -12.57 15.53
C LEU A 304 25.00 -12.78 15.83
N ASP A 305 25.83 -11.75 15.63
CA ASP A 305 27.25 -11.77 15.98
C ASP A 305 27.48 -12.01 17.48
N GLU A 306 26.62 -11.49 18.35
CA GLU A 306 26.66 -11.75 19.79
C GLU A 306 26.35 -13.21 20.14
N ILE A 307 25.44 -13.88 19.42
CA ILE A 307 25.14 -15.31 19.61
C ILE A 307 26.28 -16.20 19.11
N VAL A 308 27.03 -15.73 18.10
CA VAL A 308 28.18 -16.44 17.53
C VAL A 308 29.43 -16.32 18.40
N LYS A 309 29.58 -15.27 19.20
CA LYS A 309 30.67 -15.17 20.19
C LYS A 309 30.52 -16.24 21.28
#